data_AF-A0A0V8M400-F1
#
_entry.id   AF-A0A0V8M400-F1
#
_cell.length_a   1.000
_cell.length_b   1.000
_cell.length_c   1.000
_cell.angle_alpha   90.00
_cell.angle_beta   90.00
_cell.angle_gamma   90.00
#
_symmetry.space_group_name_H-M   'P 1'
#
loop_
_entity.id
_entity.type
_entity.pdbx_description
1 polymer ?
#
loop_
_entity_poly.entity_id
_entity_poly.type
_entity_poly.pdbx_seq_one_letter_code
_entity_poly.pdbx_strand_id
1 'polypeptide(L)'
;MFNPSMFGVSPKQIEEAQEVGRHLGMQIIKHRKEGRLEVKFYLLNPDENYNLGEPVDKLCDQLAWGFSTMFGVKGKIVNVE
;
A
#
# COMPACT_ATOMS: atom_id res chain seq x y z
N MET A 1 11.44 7.30 16.30
CA MET A 1 10.04 7.54 16.69
C MET A 1 9.31 8.12 15.51
N PHE A 2 8.43 7.34 14.88
CA PHE A 2 7.52 7.82 13.83
C PHE A 2 6.36 8.54 14.54
N ASN A 3 6.16 9.83 14.28
CA ASN A 3 5.03 10.59 14.83
C ASN A 3 4.04 10.93 13.68
N PRO A 4 2.98 10.11 13.50
CA PRO A 4 2.03 10.26 12.40
C PRO A 4 1.24 11.58 12.43
N SER A 5 1.16 12.22 13.60
CA SER A 5 0.51 13.51 13.79
C SER A 5 1.16 14.64 12.99
N MET A 6 2.42 14.49 12.57
CA MET A 6 3.08 15.43 11.66
C MET A 6 2.59 15.33 10.21
N PHE A 7 1.85 14.28 9.85
CA PHE A 7 1.28 14.06 8.51
C PHE A 7 -0.24 14.26 8.45
N GLY A 8 -0.84 14.85 9.49
CA GLY A 8 -2.29 15.13 9.53
C GLY A 8 -3.17 13.88 9.67
N VAL A 9 -2.60 12.76 10.13
CA VAL A 9 -3.32 11.49 10.29
C VAL A 9 -3.98 11.46 11.67
N SER A 10 -5.30 11.32 11.71
CA SER A 10 -6.07 11.21 12.96
C SER A 10 -5.80 9.89 13.69
N PRO A 11 -5.97 9.82 15.02
CA PRO A 11 -5.82 8.58 15.79
C PRO A 11 -6.67 7.41 15.25
N LYS A 12 -7.88 7.71 14.77
CA LYS A 12 -8.78 6.74 14.16
C LYS A 12 -8.19 6.11 12.89
N GLN A 13 -7.54 6.92 12.05
CA GLN A 13 -6.85 6.42 10.85
C GLN A 13 -5.62 5.58 11.19
N ILE A 14 -4.97 5.83 12.34
CA ILE A 14 -3.87 5.00 12.82
C ILE A 14 -4.39 3.63 13.27
N GLU A 15 -5.50 3.59 14.03
CA GLU A 15 -6.13 2.33 14.44
C GLU A 15 -6.60 1.51 13.23
N GLU A 16 -7.26 2.16 12.26
CA GLU A 16 -7.68 1.51 11.01
C GLU A 16 -6.48 0.96 10.24
N ALA A 17 -5.36 1.69 10.16
CA ALA A 17 -4.14 1.22 9.50
C ALA A 17 -3.46 0.07 10.26
N GLN A 18 -3.49 0.10 11.59
CA GLN A 18 -2.95 -0.98 12.42
C GLN A 18 -3.77 -2.26 12.29
N GLU A 19 -5.10 -2.14 12.16
CA GLU A 19 -5.98 -3.29 11.97
C GLU A 19 -5.68 -3.99 10.64
N VAL A 20 -5.48 -3.24 9.55
CA VAL A 20 -5.03 -3.81 8.26
C VAL A 20 -3.73 -4.61 8.42
N GLY A 21 -2.79 -4.11 9.24
CA GLY A 21 -1.51 -4.78 9.52
C GLY A 21 -1.63 -6.08 10.33
N ARG A 22 -2.79 -6.38 10.92
CA ARG A 22 -3.04 -7.66 11.62
C ARG A 22 -3.43 -8.79 10.66
N HIS A 23 -4.01 -8.42 9.52
CA HIS A 23 -4.49 -9.36 8.51
C HIS A 23 -3.46 -9.57 7.39
N LEU A 24 -2.66 -8.55 7.10
CA LEU A 24 -1.84 -8.50 5.89
C LEU A 24 -0.34 -8.58 6.14
N GLY A 25 0.32 -9.44 5.37
CA GLY A 25 1.73 -9.35 5.08
C GLY A 25 1.98 -8.67 3.74
N MET A 26 3.18 -8.11 3.58
CA MET A 26 3.61 -7.47 2.33
C MET A 26 4.98 -8.00 1.92
N GLN A 27 5.10 -8.40 0.66
CA GLN A 27 6.37 -8.72 0.01
C GLN A 27 6.68 -7.66 -1.05
N ILE A 28 7.89 -7.11 -1.01
CA ILE A 28 8.39 -6.18 -2.02
C ILE A 28 9.55 -6.85 -2.75
N ILE A 29 9.37 -7.13 -4.04
CA ILE A 29 10.38 -7.73 -4.91
C ILE A 29 11.00 -6.64 -5.79
N LYS A 30 12.32 -6.62 -5.86
CA LYS A 30 13.10 -5.59 -6.58
C LYS A 30 13.75 -6.18 -7.83
N HIS A 31 13.19 -5.89 -9.01
CA HIS A 31 13.76 -6.26 -10.30
C HIS A 31 14.64 -5.13 -10.83
N ARG A 32 15.80 -4.92 -10.19
CA ARG A 32 16.65 -3.74 -10.42
C ARG A 32 17.01 -3.49 -11.89
N LYS A 33 17.33 -4.54 -12.65
CA LYS A 33 17.74 -4.43 -14.06
C LYS A 33 16.62 -3.94 -14.97
N GLU A 34 15.37 -4.15 -14.56
CA GLU A 34 14.17 -3.79 -15.32
C GLU A 34 13.56 -2.46 -14.84
N GLY A 35 14.11 -1.85 -13.77
CA GLY A 35 13.48 -0.70 -13.14
C GLY A 35 12.09 -1.01 -12.55
N ARG A 36 11.83 -2.29 -12.19
CA ARG A 36 10.51 -2.78 -11.79
C ARG A 36 10.47 -3.14 -10.30
N LEU A 37 9.40 -2.72 -9.65
CA LEU A 37 9.04 -3.12 -8.29
C LEU A 37 7.74 -3.90 -8.35
N GLU A 38 7.71 -5.05 -7.68
CA GLU A 38 6.48 -5.81 -7.48
C GLU A 38 6.15 -5.77 -5.98
N VAL A 39 4.90 -5.41 -5.67
CA VAL A 39 4.37 -5.42 -4.31
C VAL A 39 3.26 -6.45 -4.28
N LYS A 40 3.40 -7.43 -3.38
CA LYS A 40 2.40 -8.47 -3.18
C LYS A 40 1.89 -8.41 -1.74
N PHE A 41 0.59 -8.24 -1.60
CA PHE A 41 -0.10 -8.48 -0.34
C PHE A 41 -0.47 -9.96 -0.23
N TYR A 42 -0.42 -10.48 0.99
CA TYR A 42 -0.86 -11.82 1.32
C TYR A 42 -1.49 -11.83 2.70
N LEU A 43 -2.42 -12.76 2.94
CA LEU A 43 -3.00 -12.94 4.25
C LEU A 43 -1.98 -13.61 5.17
N LEU A 44 -1.83 -13.08 6.39
CA LEU A 44 -1.03 -13.73 7.43
C LEU A 44 -1.68 -15.04 7.89
N ASN A 45 -3.02 -15.05 7.95
CA ASN A 45 -3.82 -16.26 8.14
C ASN A 45 -4.50 -16.66 6.82
N PRO A 46 -4.10 -17.77 6.19
CA PRO A 46 -4.70 -18.21 4.93
C PRO A 46 -6.19 -18.56 5.01
N ASP A 47 -6.69 -18.91 6.20
CA ASP A 47 -8.09 -19.30 6.42
C ASP A 47 -9.00 -18.09 6.71
N GLU A 48 -8.42 -16.88 6.73
CA GLU A 48 -9.17 -15.66 7.01
C GLU A 48 -9.92 -15.17 5.76
N ASN A 49 -11.19 -14.82 5.94
CA ASN A 49 -11.99 -14.22 4.88
C ASN A 49 -11.81 -12.70 4.86
N TYR A 50 -10.64 -12.25 4.39
CA TYR A 50 -10.30 -10.84 4.25
C TYR A 50 -10.07 -10.47 2.78
N ASN A 51 -10.70 -9.38 2.33
CA ASN A 51 -10.60 -8.94 0.94
C ASN A 51 -9.27 -8.20 0.68
N LEU A 52 -8.38 -8.82 -0.09
CA LEU A 52 -7.11 -8.23 -0.50
C LEU A 52 -7.24 -7.12 -1.56
N GLY A 53 -8.37 -7.05 -2.28
CA GLY A 53 -8.56 -6.08 -3.37
C GLY A 53 -8.56 -4.63 -2.87
N GLU A 54 -9.26 -4.35 -1.78
CA GLU A 54 -9.37 -2.99 -1.23
C GLU A 54 -8.01 -2.41 -0.78
N PRO A 55 -7.15 -3.13 -0.05
CA PRO A 55 -5.78 -2.69 0.24
C PRO A 55 -4.93 -2.47 -1.01
N VAL A 56 -5.07 -3.31 -2.04
CA VAL A 56 -4.35 -3.16 -3.32
C VAL A 56 -4.75 -1.86 -3.98
N ASP A 57 -6.04 -1.60 -4.14
CA ASP A 57 -6.57 -0.40 -4.78
C ASP A 57 -6.12 0.86 -4.04
N LYS A 58 -6.27 0.88 -2.71
CA LYS A 58 -5.86 2.02 -1.88
C LYS A 58 -4.36 2.30 -1.98
N LEU A 59 -3.51 1.25 -1.96
CA LEU A 59 -2.06 1.45 -2.10
C LEU A 59 -1.72 1.96 -3.50
N CYS A 60 -2.36 1.44 -4.55
CA CYS A 60 -2.17 1.91 -5.93
C CYS A 60 -2.47 3.40 -6.07
N ASP A 61 -3.61 3.86 -5.55
CA ASP A 61 -4.00 5.26 -5.56
C ASP A 61 -3.02 6.14 -4.77
N GLN A 62 -2.62 5.70 -3.57
CA GLN A 62 -1.66 6.41 -2.73
C GLN A 62 -0.28 6.53 -3.39
N LEU A 63 0.20 5.49 -4.07
CA LEU A 63 1.46 5.51 -4.80
C LEU A 63 1.38 6.48 -5.98
N ALA A 64 0.32 6.39 -6.80
CA ALA A 64 0.14 7.28 -7.94
C ALA A 64 0.06 8.75 -7.50
N TRP A 65 -0.76 9.04 -6.49
CA TRP A 65 -0.91 10.38 -5.92
C TRP A 65 0.39 10.89 -5.29
N GLY A 66 1.05 10.07 -4.47
CA GLY A 66 2.27 10.44 -3.75
C GLY A 66 3.42 10.76 -4.70
N PHE A 67 3.61 9.96 -5.74
CA PHE A 67 4.67 10.19 -6.73
C PHE A 67 4.39 11.39 -7.63
N SER A 68 3.13 11.59 -8.03
CA SER A 68 2.72 12.79 -8.78
C SER A 68 2.94 14.06 -7.95
N THR A 69 2.51 14.06 -6.69
CA THR A 69 2.56 15.23 -5.81
C THR A 69 3.99 15.58 -5.38
N MET A 70 4.78 14.58 -4.98
CA MET A 70 6.11 14.84 -4.39
C MET A 70 7.22 14.96 -5.43
N PHE A 71 7.10 14.25 -6.56
CA PHE A 71 8.18 14.14 -7.54
C PHE A 71 7.77 14.58 -8.95
N GLY A 72 6.50 14.96 -9.17
CA GLY A 72 6.00 15.34 -10.49
C GLY A 72 5.99 14.18 -11.50
N VAL A 73 6.06 12.93 -11.01
CA VAL A 73 6.13 11.74 -11.87
C VAL A 73 4.75 11.49 -12.48
N LYS A 74 4.70 11.48 -13.81
CA LYS A 74 3.49 11.15 -14.56
C LYS A 74 3.37 9.64 -14.71
N GLY A 75 2.18 9.11 -14.54
CA GLY A 75 1.90 7.68 -14.66
C GLY A 75 0.43 7.39 -14.94
N LYS A 76 0.12 6.10 -15.06
CA LYS A 76 -1.24 5.58 -15.17
C LYS A 76 -1.36 4.30 -14.34
N ILE A 77 -2.52 4.08 -13.74
CA ILE A 77 -2.85 2.80 -13.13
C ILE A 77 -3.35 1.88 -14.24
N VAL A 78 -2.86 0.64 -14.26
CA VAL A 78 -3.26 -0.39 -15.23
C VAL A 78 -3.78 -1.58 -14.44
N ASN A 79 -5.06 -1.90 -14.63
CA ASN A 79 -5.67 -3.10 -14.05
C ASN A 79 -5.43 -4.28 -14.99
N VAL A 80 -4.93 -5.37 -14.44
CA VAL A 80 -4.70 -6.62 -15.16
C VAL A 80 -5.65 -7.67 -14.58
N GLU A 81 -6.80 -7.83 -15.23
CA GLU A 81 -7.75 -8.93 -14.98
C GLU A 81 -7.57 -10.03 -16.03
#